data_AF-A0A9D8V917-F1
#
_entry.id   AF-A0A9D8V917-F1
#
_cell.length_a   1.000
_cell.length_b   1.000
_cell.length_c   1.000
_cell.angle_alpha   90.00
_cell.angle_beta   90.00
_cell.angle_gamma   90.00
#
_symmetry.space_group_name_H-M   'P 1'
#
loop_
_entity.id
_entity.type
_entity.pdbx_description
1 polymer ?
#
loop_
_entity_poly.entity_id
_entity_poly.type
_entity_poly.pdbx_seq_one_letter_code
_entity_poly.pdbx_strand_id
1 'polypeptide(L)' 'MSQYMTLKQRRRHRALGDEITRLKPKLPPFDYEPGQDPEQDEAYQEIIDLFNTLVEEMHGIEEAAKQSQ' A
#
# COMPACT_ATOMS: atom_id res chain seq x y z
N MET A 1 -5.02 17.90 15.06
CA MET A 1 -3.68 17.92 15.70
C MET A 1 -2.71 17.25 14.75
N SER A 2 -1.60 17.91 14.41
CA SER A 2 -0.60 17.35 13.49
C SER A 2 0.14 16.21 14.21
N GLN A 3 -0.02 14.97 13.74
CA GLN A 3 0.77 13.84 14.24
C GLN A 3 2.22 14.03 13.83
N TYR A 4 3.11 14.24 14.80
CA TYR A 4 4.53 14.35 14.53
C TYR A 4 5.16 12.95 14.47
N MET A 5 5.14 12.34 13.28
CA MET A 5 5.97 11.18 12.98
C MET A 5 7.45 11.50 13.25
N THR A 6 8.19 10.53 13.80
CA THR A 6 9.66 10.61 13.90
C THR A 6 10.30 10.73 12.50
N LEU A 7 11.57 11.17 12.45
CA LEU A 7 12.31 11.23 11.18
C LEU A 7 12.41 9.85 10.49
N LYS A 8 12.56 8.77 11.28
CA LYS A 8 12.61 7.40 10.77
C LYS A 8 11.26 6.96 10.19
N GLN A 9 10.16 7.21 10.91
CA GLN A 9 8.80 6.91 10.44
C GLN A 9 8.46 7.67 9.15
N ARG A 10 8.75 8.97 9.06
CA ARG A 10 8.52 9.76 7.83
C ARG A 10 9.32 9.25 6.64
N ARG A 11 10.58 8.86 6.85
CA ARG A 11 11.42 8.30 5.78
C ARG A 11 10.85 6.98 5.27
N ARG A 12 10.41 6.10 6.17
CA ARG A 12 9.79 4.83 5.79
C ARG A 12 8.44 5.03 5.10
N HIS A 13 7.57 5.89 5.63
CA HIS A 13 6.29 6.24 5.02
C HIS A 13 6.44 6.77 3.61
N ARG A 14 7.42 7.66 3.37
CA ARG A 14 7.76 8.14 2.02
C ARG A 14 8.23 7.02 1.10
N ALA A 15 9.12 6.15 1.57
CA ALA A 15 9.60 5.02 0.77
C ALA A 15 8.47 4.08 0.36
N LEU A 16 7.54 3.77 1.28
CA LEU A 16 6.35 2.98 0.98
C LEU A 16 5.43 3.68 -0.02
N GLY A 17 5.26 5.00 0.10
CA GLY A 17 4.51 5.79 -0.89
C GLY A 17 5.14 5.75 -2.30
N ASP A 18 6.48 5.75 -2.39
CA ASP A 18 7.19 5.58 -3.66
C ASP A 18 6.99 4.16 -4.23
N GLU A 19 7.01 3.13 -3.38
CA GLU A 19 6.72 1.74 -3.77
C GLU A 19 5.30 1.57 -4.28
N ILE A 20 4.30 2.13 -3.59
CA ILE A 20 2.90 2.17 -4.04
C ILE A 20 2.79 2.88 -5.39
N THR A 21 3.46 4.03 -5.57
CA THR A 21 3.42 4.79 -6.83
C THR A 21 3.97 3.98 -7.99
N ARG A 22 4.99 3.14 -7.76
CA ARG A 22 5.54 2.22 -8.77
C ARG A 22 4.60 1.04 -9.06
N LEU A 23 3.80 0.62 -8.07
CA LEU A 23 2.88 -0.51 -8.21
C LEU A 23 1.58 -0.12 -8.92
N LYS A 24 1.12 1.13 -8.77
CA LYS A 24 -0.15 1.64 -9.36
C LYS A 24 -0.39 1.26 -10.83
N PRO A 25 0.58 1.36 -11.76
CA PRO A 25 0.35 1.01 -13.17
C PRO A 25 0.10 -0.48 -13.41
N LYS A 26 0.41 -1.34 -12.43
CA LYS A 26 0.24 -2.79 -12.50
C LYS A 26 -1.06 -3.25 -11.84
N LEU A 27 -1.71 -2.39 -11.05
CA LEU A 27 -2.99 -2.71 -10.44
C LEU A 27 -4.02 -3.02 -11.53
N PRO A 28 -5.02 -3.88 -11.23
CA PRO A 28 -6.10 -4.13 -12.15
C PRO A 28 -6.77 -2.82 -12.60
N PRO A 29 -7.20 -2.75 -13.86
CA PRO A 29 -7.97 -1.61 -14.35
C PRO A 29 -9.31 -1.51 -13.58
N PHE A 30 -9.94 -0.35 -13.65
CA PHE A 30 -11.16 -0.08 -12.86
C PHE A 30 -12.33 -1.01 -13.20
N ASP A 31 -12.35 -1.55 -14.42
CA ASP A 31 -13.36 -2.46 -14.96
C ASP A 31 -13.00 -3.96 -14.78
N TYR A 32 -11.92 -4.27 -14.08
CA TYR A 32 -11.58 -5.64 -13.72
C TYR A 32 -12.60 -6.22 -12.73
N GLU A 33 -13.17 -7.37 -13.09
CA GLU A 33 -14.03 -8.17 -12.23
C GLU A 33 -13.36 -9.53 -11.95
N PRO A 34 -13.10 -9.85 -10.66
CA PRO A 34 -12.59 -11.17 -10.30
C PRO A 34 -13.51 -12.31 -10.77
N GLY A 35 -12.92 -13.40 -11.26
CA GLY A 35 -13.64 -14.61 -11.68
C GLY A 35 -14.07 -14.62 -13.14
N GLN A 36 -13.79 -13.56 -13.91
CA GLN A 36 -14.03 -13.52 -15.36
C GLN A 36 -12.91 -14.19 -16.17
N ASP A 37 -11.66 -14.06 -15.71
CA ASP A 37 -10.47 -14.61 -16.37
C ASP A 37 -9.48 -15.13 -15.32
N PRO A 38 -9.35 -16.46 -15.15
CA PRO A 38 -8.46 -17.06 -14.16
C PRO A 38 -6.98 -16.69 -14.33
N GLU A 39 -6.52 -16.44 -15.56
CA GLU A 39 -5.12 -16.04 -15.80
C GLU A 39 -4.87 -14.61 -15.34
N GLN A 40 -5.85 -13.72 -15.56
CA GLN A 40 -5.79 -12.35 -15.04
C GLN A 40 -5.95 -12.31 -13.52
N ASP A 41 -6.83 -13.14 -12.97
CA ASP A 41 -7.05 -13.24 -11.53
C ASP A 41 -5.75 -13.63 -10.81
N GLU A 42 -5.04 -14.65 -11.32
CA GLU A 42 -3.74 -15.07 -10.77
C GLU A 42 -2.69 -13.95 -10.89
N ALA A 43 -2.63 -13.28 -12.05
CA ALA A 43 -1.69 -12.18 -12.27
C ALA A 43 -1.93 -10.97 -11.36
N TYR A 44 -3.19 -10.63 -11.08
CA TYR A 44 -3.54 -9.51 -10.22
C TYR A 44 -3.50 -9.85 -8.73
N GLN A 45 -3.67 -11.12 -8.35
CA GLN A 45 -3.65 -11.55 -6.96
C GLN A 45 -2.34 -11.14 -6.27
N GLU A 46 -1.19 -11.44 -6.89
CA GLU A 46 0.12 -11.08 -6.34
C GLU A 46 0.29 -9.56 -6.17
N ILE A 47 -0.25 -8.80 -7.12
CA ILE A 47 -0.14 -7.34 -7.16
C ILE A 47 -1.03 -6.70 -6.09
N ILE A 48 -2.25 -7.21 -5.92
CA ILE A 48 -3.20 -6.79 -4.89
C ILE A 48 -2.64 -7.11 -3.50
N ASP A 49 -2.09 -8.31 -3.29
CA ASP A 49 -1.52 -8.72 -2.01
C ASP A 49 -0.32 -7.86 -1.63
N LEU A 50 0.56 -7.56 -2.59
CA LEU A 50 1.67 -6.64 -2.39
C LEU A 50 1.16 -5.22 -2.05
N PHE A 51 0.16 -4.72 -2.78
CA PHE A 51 -0.42 -3.40 -2.52
C PHE A 51 -1.02 -3.31 -1.12
N ASN A 52 -1.80 -4.31 -0.71
CA ASN A 52 -2.41 -4.40 0.62
C ASN A 52 -1.34 -4.38 1.71
N THR A 53 -0.28 -5.17 1.55
CA THR A 53 0.84 -5.22 2.50
C THR A 53 1.50 -3.83 2.68
N LEU A 54 1.73 -3.11 1.58
CA LEU A 54 2.33 -1.77 1.63
C LEU A 54 1.43 -0.75 2.34
N VAL A 55 0.12 -0.81 2.08
CA VAL A 55 -0.87 0.05 2.73
C VAL A 55 -0.98 -0.26 4.22
N GLU A 56 -0.99 -1.53 4.61
CA GLU A 56 -1.00 -1.95 6.01
C GLU A 56 0.26 -1.46 6.75
N GLU A 57 1.44 -1.55 6.12
CA GLU A 57 2.67 -1.05 6.73
C GLU A 57 2.64 0.49 6.89
N MET A 58 2.13 1.22 5.89
CA MET A 58 1.93 2.67 6.01
C MET A 58 0.97 3.03 7.13
N HIS A 59 -0.15 2.31 7.23
CA HIS A 59 -1.13 2.49 8.29
C HIS A 59 -0.51 2.22 9.68
N GLY A 60 0.28 1.15 9.81
CA GLY A 60 0.99 0.85 11.05
C GLY A 60 1.95 1.96 11.49
N ILE A 61 2.62 2.63 10.54
CA ILE A 61 3.47 3.80 10.82
C ILE A 61 2.65 4.99 11.32
N GLU A 62 1.49 5.22 10.72
CA GLU A 62 0.56 6.28 11.12
C GLU A 62 -0.03 6.03 12.51
N GLU A 63 -0.45 4.80 12.81
CA GLU A 63 -0.94 4.41 14.13
C GLU A 63 0.16 4.48 15.20
N ALA A 64 1.37 4.02 14.90
CA ALA A 64 2.51 4.16 15.81
C ALA A 64 2.83 5.63 16.10
N ALA A 65 2.65 6.53 15.14
CA ALA A 65 2.83 7.97 15.34
C ALA A 65 1.70 8.59 16.18
N LYS A 66 0.46 8.08 16.08
CA LYS A 66 -0.65 8.46 16.97
C LYS A 66 -0.43 8.05 18.42
N GLN A 67 0.05 6.82 18.63
CA GLN A 67 0.23 6.23 19.96
C GLN A 67 1.48 6.72 20.69
N SER A 68 2.41 7.38 19.99
CA SER A 68 3.63 7.95 20.59
C SER A 68 3.41 9.36 21.19
N GLN A 69 2.16 9.85 21.23
CA GLN A 69 1.75 11.07 21.94
C GLN A 69 1.22 10.74 23.34
#